data_AF-A0A0K2TFP4-F1
#
_entry.id   AF-A0A0K2TFP4-F1
#
_cell.length_a   1.000
_cell.length_b   1.000
_cell.length_c   1.000
_cell.angle_alpha   90.00
_cell.angle_beta   90.00
_cell.angle_gamma   90.00
#
_symmetry.space_group_name_H-M   'P 1'
#
loop_
_entity.id
_entity.type
_entity.pdbx_description
1 polymer ?
#
loop_
_entity_poly.entity_id
_entity_poly.type
_entity_poly.pdbx_seq_one_letter_code
_entity_poly.pdbx_strand_id
1 'polypeptide(L)'
;MNMFPLKSILCITLLLGVVLAQSKPKIGPDGRPLLNAPNITLCQNRISHGKLGGHHYFLSWREPWHKFEDWDWFNARSFCRERCMDLISLESSTEFKMFQEVMEQDKIKSIWTSGRKCNFQGKGCDKPKFQPINVRGWFWSGAGNSRLPPTNKRNKNTYWSKTGKAKKPQPDNFEGLKAGKLTNVTDPVGLTIEGLQEWHDEACLIVLNNAFKDGISWHDSACHIRSPIVCEDSEELLARARR
;
A
#
# COMPACT_ATOMS: atom_id res chain seq x y z
N MET A 1 19.77 -51.15 -48.75
CA MET A 1 18.70 -51.11 -47.73
C MET A 1 19.24 -50.38 -46.52
N ASN A 2 19.04 -49.07 -46.43
CA ASN A 2 19.43 -48.27 -45.27
C ASN A 2 18.17 -47.85 -44.52
N MET A 3 18.06 -48.21 -43.25
CA MET A 3 16.95 -47.83 -42.37
C MET A 3 17.56 -47.18 -41.13
N PHE A 4 17.50 -45.86 -41.05
CA PHE A 4 17.83 -45.10 -39.83
C PHE A 4 16.54 -44.86 -39.04
N PRO A 5 16.52 -45.03 -37.70
CA PRO A 5 15.34 -44.77 -36.91
C PRO A 5 15.20 -43.27 -36.62
N LEU A 6 14.01 -42.74 -36.91
CA LEU A 6 13.59 -41.37 -36.60
C LEU A 6 13.37 -41.26 -35.07
N LYS A 7 14.29 -40.63 -34.34
CA LYS A 7 14.07 -40.29 -32.93
C LYS A 7 13.07 -39.14 -32.85
N SER A 8 11.88 -39.41 -32.31
CA SER A 8 10.89 -38.40 -31.96
C SER A 8 11.45 -37.47 -30.88
N ILE A 9 11.64 -36.20 -31.21
CA ILE A 9 12.00 -35.15 -30.26
C ILE A 9 10.71 -34.67 -29.59
N LEU A 10 10.53 -35.04 -28.32
CA LEU A 10 9.47 -34.52 -27.47
C LEU A 10 9.78 -33.03 -27.19
N CYS A 11 9.12 -32.12 -27.90
CA CYS A 11 9.18 -30.70 -27.63
C CYS A 11 8.44 -30.40 -26.31
N ILE A 12 9.17 -30.32 -25.21
CA ILE A 12 8.66 -29.77 -23.94
C ILE A 12 8.49 -28.26 -24.17
N THR A 13 7.26 -27.83 -24.45
CA THR A 13 6.90 -26.41 -24.45
C THR A 13 6.94 -25.92 -23.02
N LEU A 14 8.04 -25.25 -22.65
CA LEU A 14 8.14 -24.52 -21.40
C LEU A 14 7.15 -23.36 -21.48
N LEU A 15 5.96 -23.52 -20.91
CA LEU A 15 5.04 -22.41 -20.64
C LEU A 15 5.77 -21.47 -19.67
N LEU A 16 6.46 -20.48 -20.22
CA LEU A 16 6.97 -19.33 -19.48
C LEU A 16 5.74 -18.62 -18.89
N GLY A 17 5.36 -19.02 -17.68
CA GLY A 17 4.41 -18.26 -16.89
C GLY A 17 4.91 -16.83 -16.81
N VAL A 18 4.05 -15.88 -17.18
CA VAL A 18 4.35 -14.46 -17.03
C VAL A 18 4.57 -14.21 -15.54
N VAL A 19 5.82 -14.06 -15.14
CA VAL A 19 6.16 -13.74 -13.75
C VAL A 19 5.67 -12.32 -13.51
N LEU A 20 4.67 -12.16 -12.64
CA LEU A 20 4.16 -10.87 -12.17
C LEU A 20 5.16 -10.19 -11.21
N ALA A 21 6.42 -10.04 -11.64
CA ALA A 21 7.43 -9.32 -10.88
C ALA A 21 7.27 -7.81 -11.07
N GLN A 22 7.59 -7.05 -10.02
CA GLN A 22 7.76 -5.60 -10.11
C GLN A 22 9.14 -5.28 -10.69
N SER A 23 9.25 -4.22 -11.49
CA SER A 23 10.53 -3.71 -11.96
C SER A 23 11.35 -3.07 -10.82
N LYS A 24 12.67 -3.05 -10.95
CA LYS A 24 13.54 -2.43 -9.94
C LYS A 24 13.22 -0.93 -9.81
N PRO A 25 13.13 -0.39 -8.59
CA PRO A 25 12.85 1.02 -8.40
C PRO A 25 13.96 1.89 -8.99
N LYS A 26 13.57 3.03 -9.56
CA LYS A 26 14.52 4.08 -9.95
C LYS A 26 15.04 4.76 -8.69
N ILE A 27 16.29 5.21 -8.69
CA ILE A 27 16.86 5.96 -7.57
C ILE A 27 16.76 7.46 -7.87
N GLY A 28 16.25 8.22 -6.89
CA GLY A 28 16.13 9.67 -6.97
C GLY A 28 17.47 10.38 -6.73
N PRO A 29 17.54 11.70 -6.98
CA PRO A 29 18.74 12.50 -6.72
C PRO A 29 19.18 12.49 -5.25
N ASP A 30 18.26 12.20 -4.33
CA ASP A 30 18.50 12.06 -2.88
C ASP A 30 18.92 10.64 -2.47
N GLY A 31 19.20 9.75 -3.44
CA GLY A 31 19.58 8.36 -3.20
C GLY A 31 18.42 7.45 -2.77
N ARG A 32 17.19 7.97 -2.65
CA ARG A 32 16.02 7.19 -2.24
C ARG A 32 15.34 6.51 -3.42
N PRO A 33 14.75 5.32 -3.24
CA PRO A 33 13.98 4.68 -4.29
C PRO A 33 12.71 5.50 -4.58
N LEU A 34 12.40 5.66 -5.87
CA LEU A 34 11.21 6.32 -6.39
C LEU A 34 10.15 5.27 -6.74
N LEU A 35 8.88 5.61 -6.50
CA LEU A 35 7.76 4.77 -6.89
C LEU A 35 7.80 4.49 -8.40
N ASN A 36 7.49 3.25 -8.77
CA ASN A 36 7.46 2.87 -10.17
C ASN A 36 6.37 3.63 -10.94
N ALA A 37 6.67 3.94 -12.20
CA ALA A 37 5.76 4.59 -13.12
C ALA A 37 4.87 3.54 -13.82
N PRO A 38 3.73 3.96 -14.38
CA PRO A 38 2.90 3.07 -15.21
C PRO A 38 3.70 2.41 -16.33
N ASN A 39 3.47 1.11 -16.53
CA ASN A 39 3.98 0.34 -17.65
C ASN A 39 2.80 -0.07 -18.52
N ILE A 40 2.73 0.45 -19.74
CA ILE A 40 1.57 0.29 -20.64
C ILE A 40 1.19 -1.18 -20.84
N THR A 41 2.19 -2.05 -21.06
CA THR A 41 1.96 -3.47 -21.24
C THR A 41 1.36 -4.12 -20.00
N LEU A 42 1.85 -3.75 -18.81
CA LEU A 42 1.29 -4.25 -17.55
C LEU A 42 -0.09 -3.67 -17.26
N CYS A 43 -0.36 -2.42 -17.63
CA CYS A 43 -1.68 -1.80 -17.49
C CYS A 43 -2.73 -2.49 -18.36
N GLN A 44 -2.38 -2.81 -19.62
CA GLN A 44 -3.29 -3.46 -20.57
C GLN A 44 -3.59 -4.92 -20.18
N ASN A 45 -2.62 -5.60 -19.57
CA ASN A 45 -2.72 -7.00 -19.19
C ASN A 45 -2.94 -7.19 -17.67
N ARG A 46 -3.37 -6.15 -16.95
CA ARG A 46 -3.56 -6.23 -15.49
C ARG A 46 -4.69 -7.19 -15.14
N ILE A 47 -4.48 -7.97 -14.08
CA ILE A 47 -5.51 -8.88 -13.56
C ILE A 47 -6.48 -8.08 -12.69
N SER A 48 -7.77 -8.38 -12.84
CA SER A 48 -8.85 -7.84 -12.02
C SER A 48 -9.61 -8.98 -11.35
N HIS A 49 -9.74 -8.90 -10.04
CA HIS A 49 -10.44 -9.87 -9.19
C HIS A 49 -11.85 -9.45 -8.79
N GLY A 50 -12.25 -8.23 -9.14
CA GLY A 50 -13.57 -7.69 -8.85
C GLY A 50 -13.67 -6.24 -9.30
N LYS A 51 -14.89 -5.70 -9.24
CA LYS A 51 -15.16 -4.28 -9.52
C LYS A 51 -16.24 -3.74 -8.60
N LEU A 52 -16.14 -2.46 -8.28
CA LEU A 52 -17.15 -1.68 -7.58
C LEU A 52 -17.30 -0.34 -8.29
N GLY A 53 -18.51 -0.04 -8.76
CA GLY A 53 -18.72 1.09 -9.65
C GLY A 53 -17.87 0.96 -10.93
N GLY A 54 -17.05 1.98 -11.20
CA GLY A 54 -16.12 2.01 -12.34
C GLY A 54 -14.72 1.47 -12.07
N HIS A 55 -14.38 1.14 -10.81
CA HIS A 55 -13.03 0.77 -10.41
C HIS A 55 -12.86 -0.76 -10.40
N HIS A 56 -11.77 -1.23 -11.02
CA HIS A 56 -11.31 -2.61 -10.90
C HIS A 56 -10.35 -2.76 -9.73
N TYR A 57 -10.36 -3.96 -9.11
CA TYR A 57 -9.54 -4.27 -7.95
C TYR A 57 -8.71 -5.53 -8.18
N PHE A 58 -7.47 -5.50 -7.71
CA PHE A 58 -6.56 -6.64 -7.68
C PHE A 58 -6.31 -7.05 -6.22
N LEU A 59 -6.50 -8.33 -5.91
CA LEU A 59 -6.39 -8.90 -4.57
C LEU A 59 -5.21 -9.88 -4.58
N SER A 60 -4.11 -9.53 -3.92
CA SER A 60 -2.84 -10.25 -4.11
C SER A 60 -2.85 -11.70 -3.61
N TRP A 61 -3.68 -12.02 -2.62
CA TRP A 61 -3.80 -13.37 -2.05
C TRP A 61 -4.63 -14.32 -2.92
N ARG A 62 -5.29 -13.81 -3.98
CA ARG A 62 -6.01 -14.63 -4.95
C ARG A 62 -5.15 -15.04 -6.14
N GLU A 63 -3.91 -14.56 -6.19
CA GLU A 63 -2.93 -15.01 -7.15
C GLU A 63 -2.18 -16.26 -6.65
N PRO A 64 -1.76 -17.17 -7.55
CA PRO A 64 -0.97 -18.35 -7.19
C PRO A 64 0.45 -18.02 -6.68
N TRP A 65 0.87 -16.77 -6.78
CA TRP A 65 2.18 -16.30 -6.32
C TRP A 65 2.12 -15.77 -4.89
N HIS A 66 2.63 -16.55 -3.93
CA HIS A 66 2.66 -16.16 -2.51
C HIS A 66 3.67 -15.06 -2.14
N LYS A 67 4.41 -14.48 -3.11
CA LYS A 67 5.40 -13.42 -2.79
C LYS A 67 4.77 -12.13 -2.28
N PHE A 68 3.47 -11.92 -2.44
CA PHE A 68 2.80 -10.67 -2.04
C PHE A 68 2.59 -10.53 -0.53
N GLU A 69 2.72 -11.61 0.23
CA GLU A 69 2.60 -11.56 1.70
C GLU A 69 3.79 -10.84 2.38
N ASP A 70 4.88 -10.60 1.63
CA ASP A 70 6.15 -10.02 2.11
C ASP A 70 6.39 -8.56 1.66
N TRP A 71 5.34 -7.81 1.30
CA TRP A 71 5.51 -6.47 0.70
C TRP A 71 5.36 -5.37 1.74
N ASP A 72 6.37 -4.50 1.80
CA ASP A 72 6.27 -3.22 2.50
C ASP A 72 5.42 -2.26 1.67
N TRP A 73 5.01 -1.15 2.29
CA TRP A 73 4.11 -0.21 1.67
C TRP A 73 4.66 0.40 0.37
N PHE A 74 5.98 0.64 0.30
CA PHE A 74 6.61 1.25 -0.87
C PHE A 74 6.61 0.31 -2.07
N ASN A 75 7.00 -0.95 -1.86
CA ASN A 75 6.94 -1.98 -2.89
C ASN A 75 5.49 -2.20 -3.31
N ALA A 76 4.57 -2.32 -2.32
CA ALA A 76 3.15 -2.54 -2.55
C ALA A 76 2.56 -1.52 -3.53
N ARG A 77 2.80 -0.23 -3.28
CA ARG A 77 2.38 0.83 -4.20
C ARG A 77 3.06 0.73 -5.55
N SER A 78 4.35 0.48 -5.60
CA SER A 78 5.08 0.41 -6.86
C SER A 78 4.55 -0.68 -7.79
N PHE A 79 4.17 -1.86 -7.27
CA PHE A 79 3.54 -2.91 -8.09
C PHE A 79 2.17 -2.52 -8.63
N CYS A 80 1.32 -1.90 -7.81
CA CYS A 80 0.03 -1.42 -8.27
C CYS A 80 0.23 -0.37 -9.38
N ARG A 81 1.16 0.57 -9.17
CA ARG A 81 1.41 1.71 -10.07
C ARG A 81 1.88 1.32 -11.46
N GLU A 82 2.70 0.28 -11.56
CA GLU A 82 3.10 -0.29 -12.86
C GLU A 82 1.91 -0.77 -13.68
N ARG A 83 0.81 -1.16 -13.02
CA ARG A 83 -0.42 -1.68 -13.64
C ARG A 83 -1.49 -0.61 -13.79
N CYS A 84 -1.14 0.68 -13.72
CA CYS A 84 -2.09 1.80 -13.75
C CYS A 84 -3.15 1.74 -12.64
N MET A 85 -2.84 1.01 -11.58
CA MET A 85 -3.59 0.96 -10.34
C MET A 85 -2.79 1.69 -9.27
N ASP A 86 -3.35 1.90 -8.10
CA ASP A 86 -2.56 2.24 -6.91
C ASP A 86 -3.03 1.36 -5.74
N LEU A 87 -2.42 1.44 -4.57
CA LEU A 87 -3.05 0.82 -3.40
C LEU A 87 -4.45 1.39 -3.20
N ILE A 88 -5.36 0.56 -2.68
CA ILE A 88 -6.75 0.94 -2.47
C ILE A 88 -6.89 2.17 -1.57
N SER A 89 -7.84 3.04 -1.91
CA SER A 89 -8.23 4.19 -1.09
C SER A 89 -9.66 3.99 -0.61
N LEU A 90 -9.85 3.68 0.68
CA LEU A 90 -11.16 3.31 1.23
C LEU A 90 -12.01 4.56 1.53
N GLU A 91 -12.53 5.19 0.48
CA GLU A 91 -13.16 6.52 0.54
C GLU A 91 -14.66 6.48 0.90
N SER A 92 -15.29 5.30 0.82
CA SER A 92 -16.72 5.11 1.08
C SER A 92 -17.04 3.95 2.03
N SER A 93 -18.20 4.03 2.68
CA SER A 93 -18.67 2.95 3.55
C SER A 93 -19.00 1.67 2.83
N THR A 94 -19.50 1.78 1.59
CA THR A 94 -19.81 0.62 0.75
C THR A 94 -18.54 -0.13 0.38
N GLU A 95 -17.51 0.59 -0.03
CA GLU A 95 -16.21 0.02 -0.38
C GLU A 95 -15.53 -0.61 0.83
N PHE A 96 -15.50 0.07 1.97
CA PHE A 96 -14.92 -0.52 3.17
C PHE A 96 -15.64 -1.79 3.59
N LYS A 97 -16.98 -1.78 3.61
CA LYS A 97 -17.78 -2.96 3.95
C LYS A 97 -17.52 -4.12 2.99
N MET A 98 -17.43 -3.86 1.69
CA MET A 98 -17.09 -4.88 0.70
C MET A 98 -15.74 -5.55 1.03
N PHE A 99 -14.71 -4.76 1.35
CA PHE A 99 -13.41 -5.33 1.70
C PHE A 99 -13.38 -5.99 3.10
N GLN A 100 -14.20 -5.55 4.05
CA GLN A 100 -14.40 -6.28 5.30
C GLN A 100 -14.95 -7.69 5.02
N GLU A 101 -16.00 -7.80 4.22
CA GLU A 101 -16.61 -9.09 3.84
C GLU A 101 -15.62 -10.00 3.11
N VAL A 102 -14.87 -9.45 2.15
CA VAL A 102 -13.82 -10.21 1.43
C VAL A 102 -12.73 -10.68 2.38
N MET A 103 -12.20 -9.82 3.26
CA MET A 103 -11.15 -10.18 4.21
C MET A 103 -11.63 -11.26 5.20
N GLU A 104 -12.89 -11.18 5.63
CA GLU A 104 -13.50 -12.19 6.51
C GLU A 104 -13.66 -13.54 5.80
N GLN A 105 -14.23 -13.54 4.59
CA GLN A 105 -14.44 -14.74 3.77
C GLN A 105 -13.11 -15.43 3.43
N ASP A 106 -12.12 -14.66 2.98
CA ASP A 106 -10.82 -15.17 2.55
C ASP A 106 -9.84 -15.36 3.72
N LYS A 107 -10.27 -15.06 4.97
CA LYS A 107 -9.48 -15.20 6.20
C LYS A 107 -8.15 -14.43 6.17
N ILE A 108 -8.17 -13.23 5.58
CA ILE A 108 -7.01 -12.37 5.45
C ILE A 108 -6.82 -11.57 6.74
N LYS A 109 -5.60 -11.62 7.28
CA LYS A 109 -5.25 -10.99 8.56
C LYS A 109 -5.05 -9.48 8.46
N SER A 110 -4.57 -9.00 7.33
CA SER A 110 -4.34 -7.58 7.08
C SER A 110 -4.26 -7.28 5.59
N ILE A 111 -4.50 -6.03 5.22
CA ILE A 111 -4.20 -5.50 3.88
C ILE A 111 -3.59 -4.11 3.98
N TRP A 112 -2.62 -3.85 3.10
CA TRP A 112 -2.15 -2.49 2.86
C TRP A 112 -3.20 -1.64 2.12
N THR A 113 -3.25 -0.36 2.46
CA THR A 113 -4.04 0.66 1.77
C THR A 113 -3.12 1.81 1.33
N SER A 114 -3.63 2.76 0.54
CA SER A 114 -2.85 3.92 0.11
C SER A 114 -2.74 5.02 1.18
N GLY A 115 -3.30 4.81 2.38
CA GLY A 115 -3.29 5.84 3.42
C GLY A 115 -1.87 6.12 3.90
N ARG A 116 -1.48 7.40 3.91
CA ARG A 116 -0.14 7.86 4.28
C ARG A 116 -0.26 9.12 5.15
N LYS A 117 0.60 9.21 6.17
CA LYS A 117 0.81 10.39 7.01
C LYS A 117 1.83 11.32 6.33
N CYS A 118 1.50 12.59 6.13
CA CYS A 118 2.46 13.58 5.62
C CYS A 118 3.51 13.88 6.70
N ASN A 119 4.58 13.09 6.84
CA ASN A 119 5.57 13.21 7.91
C ASN A 119 6.97 13.66 7.42
N PHE A 120 7.11 14.01 6.14
CA PHE A 120 8.39 14.24 5.49
C PHE A 120 8.90 15.69 5.62
N GLN A 121 10.19 15.85 5.94
CA GLN A 121 10.87 17.14 5.91
C GLN A 121 11.00 17.67 4.48
N GLY A 122 10.84 18.98 4.30
CA GLY A 122 11.03 19.65 3.00
C GLY A 122 10.02 19.27 1.89
N LYS A 123 8.97 18.50 2.21
CA LYS A 123 7.90 18.12 1.26
C LYS A 123 6.58 18.87 1.51
N GLY A 124 6.61 19.92 2.33
CA GLY A 124 5.44 20.76 2.63
C GLY A 124 4.51 20.20 3.72
N CYS A 125 4.93 19.17 4.45
CA CYS A 125 4.18 18.61 5.58
C CYS A 125 4.20 19.50 6.84
N ASP A 126 5.15 20.43 6.91
CA ASP A 126 5.27 21.48 7.92
C ASP A 126 4.15 22.54 7.86
N LYS A 127 3.39 22.60 6.76
CA LYS A 127 2.31 23.57 6.59
C LYS A 127 1.23 23.45 7.69
N PRO A 128 0.69 24.57 8.21
CA PRO A 128 -0.28 24.57 9.32
C PRO A 128 -1.51 23.69 9.10
N LYS A 129 -1.94 23.53 7.84
CA LYS A 129 -3.10 22.70 7.49
C LYS A 129 -2.94 21.21 7.87
N PHE A 130 -1.70 20.73 8.01
CA PHE A 130 -1.39 19.35 8.39
C PHE A 130 -1.16 19.19 9.90
N GLN A 131 -1.14 20.28 10.67
CA GLN A 131 -0.83 20.24 12.10
C GLN A 131 -2.09 20.12 12.98
N PRO A 132 -2.10 19.24 14.01
CA PRO A 132 -1.07 18.25 14.34
C PRO A 132 -1.00 17.10 13.31
N ILE A 133 0.20 16.64 12.97
CA ILE A 133 0.46 15.65 11.90
C ILE A 133 -0.36 14.38 12.10
N ASN A 134 -0.32 13.81 13.30
CA ASN A 134 -1.03 12.57 13.59
C ASN A 134 -2.56 12.71 13.53
N VAL A 135 -3.07 13.96 13.50
CA VAL A 135 -4.51 14.26 13.45
C VAL A 135 -4.96 14.68 12.04
N ARG A 136 -4.21 15.55 11.37
CA ARG A 136 -4.62 16.23 10.13
C ARG A 136 -3.74 15.92 8.92
N GLY A 137 -2.68 15.15 9.12
CA GLY A 137 -1.67 14.83 8.13
C GLY A 137 -1.97 13.60 7.28
N TRP A 138 -3.05 12.86 7.54
CA TRP A 138 -3.42 11.66 6.78
C TRP A 138 -4.09 11.98 5.45
N PHE A 139 -3.69 11.26 4.39
CA PHE A 139 -4.25 11.37 3.05
C PHE A 139 -4.21 10.03 2.30
N TRP A 140 -5.05 9.87 1.29
CA TRP A 140 -5.03 8.74 0.36
C TRP A 140 -4.07 9.04 -0.78
N SER A 141 -2.90 8.42 -0.73
CA SER A 141 -1.88 8.66 -1.75
C SER A 141 -2.24 8.07 -3.12
N GLY A 142 -3.15 7.08 -3.16
CA GLY A 142 -3.67 6.46 -4.39
C GLY A 142 -4.84 7.20 -5.04
N ALA A 143 -5.49 8.10 -4.31
CA ALA A 143 -6.63 8.91 -4.75
C ALA A 143 -6.26 10.40 -4.87
N GLY A 144 -5.22 10.71 -5.64
CA GLY A 144 -4.82 12.10 -5.92
C GLY A 144 -4.40 12.91 -4.68
N ASN A 145 -3.93 12.23 -3.63
CA ASN A 145 -3.62 12.82 -2.33
C ASN A 145 -4.83 13.46 -1.61
N SER A 146 -6.03 12.87 -1.78
CA SER A 146 -7.24 13.30 -1.07
C SER A 146 -7.05 13.21 0.45
N ARG A 147 -7.43 14.25 1.19
CA ARG A 147 -7.19 14.32 2.64
C ARG A 147 -8.21 13.48 3.39
N LEU A 148 -7.74 12.72 4.39
CA LEU A 148 -8.63 12.10 5.35
C LEU A 148 -9.19 13.16 6.33
N PRO A 149 -10.41 12.94 6.84
CA PRO A 149 -10.93 13.72 7.97
C PRO A 149 -10.00 13.66 9.19
N PRO A 150 -10.02 14.68 10.06
CA PRO A 150 -9.24 14.67 11.29
C PRO A 150 -9.52 13.42 12.14
N THR A 151 -8.46 12.72 12.57
CA THR A 151 -8.59 11.41 13.25
C THR A 151 -9.22 11.51 14.64
N ASN A 152 -9.23 12.70 15.24
CA ASN A 152 -9.87 12.99 16.52
C ASN A 152 -11.35 13.39 16.40
N LYS A 153 -11.95 13.32 15.20
CA LYS A 153 -13.36 13.60 14.97
C LYS A 153 -14.07 12.36 14.45
N ARG A 154 -15.28 12.12 14.96
CA ARG A 154 -16.15 11.07 14.41
C ARG A 154 -16.49 11.41 12.96
N ASN A 155 -16.27 10.46 12.06
CA ASN A 155 -16.66 10.55 10.66
C ASN A 155 -17.24 9.20 10.20
N LYS A 156 -18.31 9.24 9.40
CA LYS A 156 -19.01 8.04 8.90
C LYS A 156 -18.22 7.22 7.89
N ASN A 157 -17.20 7.83 7.27
CA ASN A 157 -16.35 7.23 6.24
C ASN A 157 -14.92 6.96 6.76
N THR A 158 -14.71 6.95 8.08
CA THR A 158 -13.42 6.58 8.67
C THR A 158 -13.61 5.46 9.66
N TYR A 159 -12.69 4.48 9.65
CA TYR A 159 -12.84 3.25 10.40
C TYR A 159 -11.64 2.97 11.32
N TRP A 160 -11.01 4.03 11.83
CA TRP A 160 -9.94 3.94 12.83
C TRP A 160 -10.39 3.13 14.05
N SER A 161 -9.56 2.18 14.46
CA SER A 161 -9.83 1.38 15.63
C SER A 161 -9.88 2.25 16.89
N LYS A 162 -10.68 1.81 17.87
CA LYS A 162 -10.77 2.43 19.19
C LYS A 162 -9.67 1.94 20.15
N THR A 163 -8.85 1.01 19.70
CA THR A 163 -7.75 0.40 20.46
C THR A 163 -6.58 0.09 19.52
N GLY A 164 -5.45 -0.29 20.08
CA GLY A 164 -4.24 -0.63 19.34
C GLY A 164 -3.15 -1.10 20.29
N LYS A 165 -1.91 -1.08 19.83
CA LYS A 165 -0.75 -1.53 20.60
C LYS A 165 -0.54 -0.67 21.85
N ALA A 166 -0.87 0.62 21.80
CA ALA A 166 -0.84 1.52 22.96
C ALA A 166 -2.06 1.40 23.89
N LYS A 167 -3.02 0.51 23.58
CA LYS A 167 -4.35 0.44 24.23
C LYS A 167 -5.12 1.78 24.16
N LYS A 168 -4.94 2.51 23.06
CA LYS A 168 -5.56 3.80 22.76
C LYS A 168 -6.19 3.79 21.37
N PRO A 169 -7.12 4.71 21.07
CA PRO A 169 -7.65 4.87 19.71
C PRO A 169 -6.56 5.16 18.69
N GLN A 170 -6.72 4.58 17.50
CA GLN A 170 -5.84 4.76 16.35
C GLN A 170 -6.11 6.11 15.65
N PRO A 171 -5.11 6.70 14.97
CA PRO A 171 -3.71 6.25 14.92
C PRO A 171 -2.96 6.59 16.22
N ASP A 172 -2.24 5.63 16.81
CA ASP A 172 -1.58 5.79 18.10
C ASP A 172 -0.06 6.03 18.02
N ASN A 173 0.53 5.86 16.84
CA ASN A 173 1.96 5.99 16.55
C ASN A 173 2.87 5.34 17.61
N PHE A 174 2.46 4.17 18.10
CA PHE A 174 3.09 3.46 19.18
C PHE A 174 4.58 3.23 18.94
N GLU A 175 4.97 2.69 17.78
CA GLU A 175 6.37 2.36 17.49
C GLU A 175 7.25 3.62 17.40
N GLY A 176 6.77 4.67 16.74
CA GLY A 176 7.48 5.94 16.64
C GLY A 176 7.69 6.59 18.00
N LEU A 177 6.64 6.63 18.83
CA LEU A 177 6.72 7.16 20.19
C LEU A 177 7.63 6.34 21.09
N LYS A 178 7.62 5.01 20.96
CA LYS A 178 8.48 4.10 21.73
C LYS A 178 9.96 4.23 21.33
N ALA A 179 10.25 4.41 20.05
CA ALA A 179 11.61 4.65 19.56
C ALA A 179 12.17 6.00 20.02
N GLY A 180 11.28 6.98 20.26
CA GLY A 180 11.64 8.30 20.76
C GLY A 180 12.14 9.26 19.69
N LYS A 181 12.26 10.53 20.06
CA LYS A 181 12.77 11.59 19.19
C LYS A 181 14.29 11.56 19.14
N LEU A 182 14.84 11.80 17.95
CA LEU A 182 16.27 12.05 17.78
C LEU A 182 16.55 13.54 17.97
N THR A 183 17.47 13.87 18.87
CA THR A 183 17.80 15.28 19.21
C THR A 183 19.12 15.75 18.60
N ASN A 184 20.07 14.84 18.37
CA ASN A 184 21.38 15.14 17.77
C ASN A 184 21.61 14.23 16.56
N VAL A 185 21.35 14.75 15.36
CA VAL A 185 21.40 13.97 14.11
C VAL A 185 22.41 14.62 13.16
N THR A 186 23.43 13.86 12.76
CA THR A 186 24.46 14.30 11.80
C THR A 186 23.97 14.22 10.35
N ASP A 187 23.09 13.26 10.05
CA ASP A 187 22.43 13.11 8.76
C ASP A 187 20.89 13.06 8.96
N PRO A 188 20.14 14.13 8.63
CA PRO A 188 18.70 14.18 8.83
C PRO A 188 17.91 13.30 7.85
N VAL A 189 18.57 12.58 6.93
CA VAL A 189 17.91 11.62 6.05
C VAL A 189 17.21 10.56 6.90
N GLY A 190 15.88 10.54 6.80
CA GLY A 190 15.03 9.58 7.49
C GLY A 190 14.45 10.14 8.80
N LEU A 191 14.63 11.44 9.06
CA LEU A 191 13.99 12.15 10.15
C LEU A 191 12.64 12.71 9.71
N THR A 192 11.60 12.51 10.53
CA THR A 192 10.29 13.12 10.30
C THR A 192 10.27 14.59 10.73
N ILE A 193 9.22 15.32 10.39
CA ILE A 193 9.07 16.71 10.85
C ILE A 193 8.84 16.81 12.37
N GLU A 194 8.48 15.72 13.03
CA GLU A 194 8.28 15.66 14.49
C GLU A 194 9.55 15.19 15.22
N GLY A 195 10.65 14.97 14.49
CA GLY A 195 11.93 14.51 15.02
C GLY A 195 11.99 13.01 15.30
N LEU A 196 11.10 12.21 14.70
CA LEU A 196 11.07 10.75 14.84
C LEU A 196 11.85 10.09 13.71
N GLN A 197 12.27 8.84 13.91
CA GLN A 197 12.82 8.01 12.85
C GLN A 197 11.71 7.53 11.92
N GLU A 198 11.81 7.82 10.62
CA GLU A 198 10.83 7.43 9.58
C GLU A 198 10.61 5.91 9.56
N TRP A 199 11.64 5.12 9.87
CA TRP A 199 11.54 3.66 9.95
C TRP A 199 10.51 3.17 10.99
N HIS A 200 10.44 3.85 12.14
CA HIS A 200 9.56 3.49 13.26
C HIS A 200 8.24 4.27 13.27
N ASP A 201 8.17 5.40 12.58
CA ASP A 201 6.95 6.19 12.51
C ASP A 201 5.84 5.38 11.83
N GLU A 202 4.73 5.17 12.54
CA GLU A 202 3.56 4.46 12.03
C GLU A 202 2.81 5.41 11.10
N ALA A 203 3.32 5.48 9.88
CA ALA A 203 3.02 6.55 8.94
C ALA A 203 2.25 6.04 7.71
N CYS A 204 1.92 4.75 7.70
CA CYS A 204 1.13 4.07 6.68
C CYS A 204 -0.14 3.47 7.29
N LEU A 205 -1.25 3.51 6.54
CA LEU A 205 -2.54 3.00 6.99
C LEU A 205 -2.70 1.54 6.55
N ILE A 206 -2.95 0.67 7.50
CA ILE A 206 -3.23 -0.75 7.29
C ILE A 206 -4.64 -1.08 7.80
N VAL A 207 -5.32 -2.01 7.15
CA VAL A 207 -6.54 -2.62 7.71
C VAL A 207 -6.14 -3.92 8.38
N LEU A 208 -6.48 -4.07 9.66
CA LEU A 208 -6.23 -5.30 10.41
C LEU A 208 -7.53 -6.04 10.65
N ASN A 209 -7.50 -7.36 10.52
CA ASN A 209 -8.63 -8.23 10.83
C ASN A 209 -8.56 -8.71 12.27
N ASN A 210 -9.25 -7.98 13.15
CA ASN A 210 -9.51 -8.34 14.54
C ASN A 210 -8.25 -8.60 15.39
N ALA A 211 -7.12 -7.99 15.02
CA ALA A 211 -5.84 -8.16 15.71
C ALA A 211 -5.89 -7.68 17.17
N PHE A 212 -6.77 -6.72 17.49
CA PHE A 212 -6.92 -6.14 18.82
C PHE A 212 -8.32 -6.35 19.42
N LYS A 213 -9.05 -7.38 18.96
CA LYS A 213 -10.45 -7.67 19.36
C LYS A 213 -11.40 -6.51 19.01
N ASP A 214 -11.15 -5.88 17.89
CA ASP A 214 -11.75 -4.63 17.41
C ASP A 214 -12.42 -4.78 16.03
N GLY A 215 -12.61 -6.02 15.58
CA GLY A 215 -13.12 -6.33 14.24
C GLY A 215 -12.14 -5.91 13.14
N ILE A 216 -12.64 -5.78 11.92
CA ILE A 216 -11.84 -5.31 10.78
C ILE A 216 -11.82 -3.78 10.79
N SER A 217 -10.70 -3.19 11.19
CA SER A 217 -10.56 -1.76 11.48
C SER A 217 -9.26 -1.20 10.91
N TRP A 218 -9.19 0.13 10.74
CA TRP A 218 -7.99 0.85 10.31
C TRP A 218 -7.03 1.08 11.49
N HIS A 219 -5.75 0.87 11.21
CA HIS A 219 -4.64 1.10 12.13
C HIS A 219 -3.54 1.89 11.41
N ASP A 220 -2.75 2.65 12.15
CA ASP A 220 -1.44 3.05 11.66
C ASP A 220 -0.42 1.93 11.87
N SER A 221 0.53 1.83 10.94
CA SER A 221 1.61 0.86 11.01
C SER A 221 2.88 1.46 10.42
N ALA A 222 4.02 1.02 10.92
CA ALA A 222 5.29 1.33 10.33
C ALA A 222 5.30 0.81 8.88
N CYS A 223 5.77 1.64 7.95
CA CYS A 223 5.61 1.38 6.51
C CYS A 223 6.41 0.17 5.99
N HIS A 224 7.36 -0.33 6.79
CA HIS A 224 8.21 -1.48 6.46
C HIS A 224 7.56 -2.83 6.81
N ILE A 225 6.43 -2.84 7.52
CA ILE A 225 5.68 -4.06 7.86
C ILE A 225 5.18 -4.74 6.59
N ARG A 226 5.09 -6.07 6.62
CA ARG A 226 4.66 -6.88 5.47
C ARG A 226 3.18 -7.20 5.56
N SER A 227 2.46 -7.01 4.45
CA SER A 227 1.03 -7.29 4.36
C SER A 227 0.62 -7.54 2.91
N PRO A 228 -0.38 -8.42 2.67
CA PRO A 228 -1.04 -8.51 1.38
C PRO A 228 -1.55 -7.14 0.89
N ILE A 229 -1.73 -7.03 -0.42
CA ILE A 229 -2.06 -5.75 -1.05
C ILE A 229 -3.39 -5.86 -1.79
N VAL A 230 -4.12 -4.74 -1.77
CA VAL A 230 -5.24 -4.51 -2.69
C VAL A 230 -4.85 -3.34 -3.57
N CYS A 231 -4.83 -3.57 -4.88
CA CYS A 231 -4.71 -2.48 -5.84
C CYS A 231 -6.10 -2.08 -6.36
N GLU A 232 -6.27 -0.80 -6.69
CA GLU A 232 -7.46 -0.19 -7.25
C GLU A 232 -7.08 0.63 -8.48
N ASP A 233 -7.91 0.63 -9.52
CA ASP A 233 -7.70 1.49 -10.70
C ASP A 233 -7.50 2.96 -10.31
N SER A 234 -6.44 3.58 -10.84
CA SER A 234 -6.10 4.97 -10.57
C SER A 234 -6.28 5.81 -11.83
N GLU A 235 -7.28 6.70 -11.81
CA GLU A 235 -7.55 7.61 -12.94
C GLU A 235 -6.34 8.47 -13.31
N GLU A 236 -5.55 8.91 -12.33
CA GLU A 236 -4.31 9.67 -12.55
C GLU A 236 -3.30 8.85 -13.36
N LEU A 237 -3.11 7.57 -13.01
CA LEU A 237 -2.12 6.70 -13.64
C LEU A 237 -2.59 6.19 -14.99
N LEU A 238 -3.89 5.90 -15.14
CA LEU A 238 -4.52 5.63 -16.42
C LEU A 238 -4.37 6.83 -17.36
N ALA A 239 -4.62 8.05 -16.89
CA ALA A 239 -4.42 9.27 -17.68
C ALA A 239 -2.94 9.47 -18.05
N ARG A 240 -2.01 9.21 -17.13
CA ARG A 240 -0.57 9.29 -17.38
C ARG A 240 -0.08 8.27 -18.39
N ALA A 241 -0.64 7.06 -18.39
CA ALA A 241 -0.32 5.99 -19.34
C ALA A 241 -0.85 6.26 -20.76
N ARG A 242 -1.82 7.17 -20.92
CA ARG A 242 -2.36 7.57 -22.23
C ARG A 242 -1.57 8.71 -22.89
N ARG A 243 -0.64 9.34 -22.19
CA ARG A 243 0.23 10.43 -22.69
C ARG A 243 1.52 9.86 -23.25
#